data_AF-A0A3C1P673-F1
#
_entry.id   AF-A0A3C1P673-F1
#
_cell.length_a   1.000
_cell.length_b   1.000
_cell.length_c   1.000
_cell.angle_alpha   90.00
_cell.angle_beta   90.00
_cell.angle_gamma   90.00
#
_symmetry.space_group_name_H-M   'P 1'
#
loop_
_entity.id
_entity.type
_entity.pdbx_description
1 polymer ?
#
loop_
_entity_poly.entity_id
_entity_poly.type
_entity_poly.pdbx_seq_one_letter_code
_entity_poly.pdbx_strand_id
1 'polypeptide(L)'
;FNEITPEAIREAVQNPRDLDMQLVEAQETRRIVDRLYGYPVSEVLWKKIGREAKSAGRVQSVAVRLVVDRERERIAFRAASYWDITGEFAPGSFDAKLTSLDGVRIASGDSFDQRGGLKKDAVMLLDEARATTLAQ
;
A
#
# COMPACT_ATOMS: atom_id res chain seq x y z
N PHE A 1 26.81 20.23 14.51
CA PHE A 1 25.58 20.16 15.32
C PHE A 1 24.47 19.51 14.50
N ASN A 2 23.58 18.78 15.16
CA ASN A 2 22.35 18.18 14.61
C ASN A 2 21.08 18.71 15.29
N GLU A 3 21.24 19.59 16.28
CA GLU A 3 20.19 20.31 16.99
C GLU A 3 20.60 21.78 17.17
N ILE A 4 19.62 22.65 17.43
CA ILE A 4 19.83 24.11 17.56
C ILE A 4 19.64 24.50 19.04
N THR A 5 20.64 24.20 19.88
CA THR A 5 20.69 24.57 21.30
C THR A 5 21.92 25.47 21.56
N PRO A 6 21.87 26.37 22.56
CA PRO A 6 23.03 27.24 22.87
C PRO A 6 24.31 26.45 23.13
N GLU A 7 24.21 25.29 23.78
CA GLU A 7 25.32 24.40 24.11
C GLU A 7 25.90 23.75 22.84
N ALA A 8 25.05 23.15 21.99
CA ALA A 8 25.50 22.47 20.77
C ALA A 8 26.13 23.44 19.75
N ILE A 9 25.65 24.68 19.68
CA ILE A 9 26.23 25.71 18.82
C ILE A 9 27.60 26.15 19.35
N ARG A 10 27.74 26.40 20.66
CA ARG A 10 29.05 26.75 21.25
C ARG A 10 30.08 25.65 21.00
N GLU A 11 29.71 24.39 21.20
CA GLU A 11 30.58 23.24 20.98
C GLU A 11 31.00 23.10 19.50
N ALA A 12 30.08 23.27 18.56
CA ALA A 12 30.36 23.16 17.13
C ALA A 12 31.24 24.30 16.59
N VAL A 13 31.16 25.50 17.17
CA VAL A 13 32.05 26.62 16.83
C VAL A 13 33.46 26.37 17.38
N GLN A 14 33.56 25.78 18.58
CA GLN A 14 34.85 25.42 19.19
C GLN A 14 35.54 24.25 18.47
N ASN A 15 34.76 23.33 17.89
CA ASN A 15 35.24 22.15 17.19
C ASN A 15 34.71 22.10 15.74
N PRO A 16 35.24 22.94 14.84
CA PRO A 16 34.86 22.89 13.43
C PRO A 16 35.30 21.56 12.81
N ARG A 17 34.55 21.12 11.80
CA ARG A 17 34.93 20.00 10.94
C ARG A 17 35.39 20.52 9.59
N ASP A 18 36.30 19.79 8.95
CA ASP A 18 36.63 20.02 7.56
C ASP A 18 35.44 19.75 6.64
N LEU A 19 35.49 20.33 5.45
CA LEU A 19 34.49 20.08 4.43
C LEU A 19 34.62 18.64 3.95
N ASP A 20 33.54 17.87 4.12
CA ASP A 20 33.46 16.50 3.62
C ASP A 20 33.14 16.51 2.12
N MET A 21 34.17 16.32 1.30
CA MET A 21 34.05 16.30 -0.15
C MET A 21 33.23 15.12 -0.67
N GLN A 22 33.17 13.98 0.04
CA GLN A 22 32.35 12.84 -0.39
C GLN A 22 30.87 13.17 -0.32
N LEU A 23 30.44 13.91 0.71
CA LEU A 23 29.06 14.39 0.82
C LEU A 23 28.72 15.41 -0.28
N VAL A 24 29.66 16.28 -0.64
CA VAL A 24 29.50 17.24 -1.74
C VAL A 24 29.34 16.51 -3.08
N GLU A 25 30.25 15.59 -3.39
CA GLU A 25 30.24 14.81 -4.63
C GLU A 25 28.98 13.94 -4.74
N ALA A 26 28.51 13.37 -3.63
CA ALA A 26 27.25 12.61 -3.61
C ALA A 26 26.04 13.50 -3.95
N GLN A 27 26.00 14.73 -3.43
CA GLN A 27 24.94 15.69 -3.73
C GLN A 27 25.00 16.14 -5.20
N GLU A 28 26.19 16.43 -5.71
CA GLU A 28 26.40 16.84 -7.10
C GLU A 28 26.03 15.70 -8.06
N THR A 29 26.45 14.48 -7.77
CA THR A 29 26.07 13.28 -8.54
C THR A 29 24.56 13.14 -8.61
N ARG A 30 23.86 13.27 -7.47
CA ARG A 30 22.39 13.23 -7.47
C ARG A 30 21.79 14.33 -8.34
N ARG A 31 22.34 15.55 -8.26
CA ARG A 31 21.88 16.70 -9.05
C ARG A 31 22.04 16.45 -10.55
N ILE A 32 23.17 15.89 -10.97
CA ILE A 32 23.46 15.52 -12.36
C ILE A 32 22.53 14.40 -12.81
N VAL A 33 22.36 13.33 -12.02
CA VAL A 33 21.46 12.21 -12.34
C VAL A 33 20.03 12.68 -12.53
N ASP A 34 19.51 13.51 -11.63
CA ASP A 34 18.13 14.01 -11.74
C ASP A 34 17.95 14.93 -12.97
N ARG A 35 19.01 15.66 -13.37
CA ARG A 35 19.05 16.46 -14.60
C ARG A 35 19.05 15.59 -15.87
N LEU A 36 19.92 14.60 -15.91
CA LEU A 36 20.06 13.66 -17.03
C LEU A 36 18.80 12.80 -17.21
N TYR A 37 18.08 12.49 -16.14
CA TYR A 37 16.79 11.81 -16.23
C TYR A 37 15.68 12.77 -16.69
N GLY A 38 15.55 13.93 -16.03
CA GLY A 38 14.40 14.81 -16.22
C GLY A 38 14.31 15.41 -17.62
N TYR A 39 15.43 15.78 -18.23
CA TYR A 39 15.45 16.50 -19.52
C TYR A 39 14.99 15.62 -20.70
N PRO A 40 15.64 14.48 -20.98
CA PRO A 40 15.26 13.62 -22.11
C PRO A 40 13.86 13.04 -21.93
N VAL A 41 13.49 12.63 -20.71
CA VAL A 41 12.19 12.01 -20.46
C VAL A 41 11.06 13.04 -20.61
N SER A 42 11.25 14.29 -20.18
CA SER A 42 10.23 15.33 -20.38
C SER A 42 10.00 15.63 -21.86
N GLU A 43 11.05 15.58 -22.70
CA GLU A 43 10.90 15.74 -24.15
C GLU A 43 10.03 14.62 -24.75
N VAL A 44 10.21 13.37 -24.30
CA VAL A 44 9.38 12.24 -24.71
C VAL A 44 7.93 12.44 -24.27
N LEU A 45 7.70 12.89 -23.03
CA LEU A 45 6.35 13.16 -22.52
C LEU A 45 5.62 14.22 -23.36
N TRP A 46 6.30 15.32 -23.71
CA TRP A 46 5.70 16.35 -24.57
C TRP A 46 5.32 15.82 -25.96
N LYS A 47 6.18 14.97 -26.54
CA LYS A 47 5.92 14.34 -27.85
C LYS A 47 4.77 13.33 -27.82
N LYS A 48 4.52 12.66 -26.68
CA LYS A 48 3.54 11.56 -26.58
C LYS A 48 2.21 11.95 -25.96
N ILE A 49 2.21 12.86 -25.00
CA ILE A 49 1.02 13.25 -24.22
C ILE A 49 0.60 14.70 -24.54
N GLY A 50 1.47 15.47 -25.21
CA GLY A 50 1.22 16.86 -25.59
C GLY A 50 1.85 17.87 -24.63
N ARG A 51 1.64 19.16 -24.93
CA ARG A 51 2.26 20.27 -24.18
C ARG A 51 1.77 20.40 -22.73
N GLU A 52 0.65 19.76 -22.40
CA GLU A 52 0.11 19.69 -21.04
C GLU A 52 0.87 18.69 -20.15
N ALA A 53 1.77 17.89 -20.72
CA ALA A 53 2.53 16.91 -19.95
C ALA A 53 3.46 17.60 -18.94
N LYS A 54 3.25 17.28 -17.66
CA LYS A 54 4.10 17.73 -16.56
C LYS A 54 5.48 17.06 -16.65
N SER A 55 6.48 17.71 -16.05
CA SER A 55 7.87 17.22 -16.05
C SER A 55 8.01 15.81 -15.49
N ALA A 56 8.96 15.05 -16.04
CA ALA A 56 9.29 13.73 -15.54
C ALA A 56 10.31 13.81 -14.40
N GLY A 57 10.00 13.19 -13.26
CA GLY A 57 10.92 13.02 -12.15
C GLY A 57 11.26 11.56 -11.91
N ARG A 58 12.55 11.24 -11.70
CA ARG A 58 13.01 9.87 -11.43
C ARG A 58 12.26 9.21 -10.27
N VAL A 59 12.10 9.94 -9.16
CA VAL A 59 11.38 9.44 -7.96
C VAL A 59 9.87 9.67 -8.08
N GLN A 60 9.45 10.83 -8.60
CA GLN A 60 8.03 11.19 -8.72
C GLN A 60 7.26 10.21 -9.61
N SER A 61 7.84 9.80 -10.75
CA SER A 61 7.19 8.87 -11.67
C SER A 61 6.94 7.50 -11.05
N VAL A 62 7.86 6.99 -10.23
CA VAL A 62 7.68 5.74 -9.47
C VAL A 62 6.59 5.90 -8.41
N ALA A 63 6.60 7.01 -7.67
CA ALA A 63 5.57 7.27 -6.66
C ALA A 63 4.16 7.34 -7.30
N VAL A 64 4.01 8.05 -8.42
CA VAL A 64 2.75 8.10 -9.18
C VAL A 64 2.37 6.71 -9.67
N ARG A 65 3.32 5.92 -10.19
CA ARG A 65 3.06 4.55 -10.62
C ARG A 65 2.50 3.69 -9.49
N LEU A 66 3.04 3.75 -8.27
CA LEU A 66 2.53 2.97 -7.14
C LEU A 66 1.06 3.28 -6.83
N VAL A 67 0.69 4.57 -6.88
CA VAL A 67 -0.70 5.01 -6.68
C VAL A 67 -1.60 4.50 -7.81
N VAL A 68 -1.15 4.65 -9.07
CA VAL A 68 -1.90 4.20 -10.25
C VAL A 68 -2.08 2.68 -10.26
N ASP A 69 -1.03 1.92 -9.90
CA ASP A 69 -1.09 0.46 -9.87
C ASP A 69 -2.10 -0.01 -8.79
N ARG A 70 -2.11 0.61 -7.60
CA ARG A 70 -3.14 0.35 -6.57
C ARG A 70 -4.54 0.71 -7.04
N GLU A 71 -4.70 1.83 -7.75
CA GLU A 71 -6.02 2.22 -8.25
C GLU A 71 -6.50 1.27 -9.36
N ARG A 72 -5.59 0.77 -10.21
CA ARG A 72 -5.91 -0.27 -11.19
C ARG A 72 -6.36 -1.57 -10.52
N GLU A 73 -5.72 -1.97 -9.43
CA GLU A 73 -6.17 -3.12 -8.61
C GLU A 73 -7.59 -2.89 -8.10
N ARG A 74 -7.91 -1.68 -7.60
CA ARG A 74 -9.26 -1.33 -7.13
C ARG A 74 -10.31 -1.34 -8.25
N ILE A 75 -10.00 -0.79 -9.42
CA ILE A 75 -10.90 -0.77 -10.58
C ILE A 75 -11.16 -2.20 -11.09
N ALA A 76 -10.13 -3.06 -11.09
CA ALA A 76 -10.23 -4.44 -11.52
C ALA A 76 -10.89 -5.36 -10.47
N PHE A 77 -10.99 -4.92 -9.21
CA PHE A 77 -11.58 -5.69 -8.13
C PHE A 77 -13.05 -6.03 -8.42
N ARG A 78 -13.42 -7.28 -8.14
CA ARG A 78 -14.80 -7.76 -8.19
C ARG A 78 -15.18 -8.27 -6.80
N ALA A 79 -16.20 -7.65 -6.22
CA ALA A 79 -16.70 -8.06 -4.91
C ALA A 79 -17.39 -9.43 -4.99
N ALA A 80 -17.18 -10.25 -3.97
CA ALA A 80 -17.92 -11.48 -3.74
C ALA A 80 -18.81 -11.33 -2.51
N SER A 81 -19.99 -11.95 -2.54
CA SER A 81 -20.90 -12.04 -1.40
C SER A 81 -20.69 -13.37 -0.67
N TYR A 82 -20.75 -13.33 0.67
CA TYR A 82 -20.76 -14.49 1.54
C TYR A 82 -21.63 -14.19 2.75
N TRP A 83 -22.19 -15.23 3.34
CA TRP A 83 -22.95 -15.14 4.58
C TRP A 83 -22.18 -15.75 5.74
N ASP A 84 -22.39 -15.21 6.93
CA ASP A 84 -21.92 -15.76 8.18
C ASP A 84 -23.07 -15.85 9.19
N ILE A 85 -22.80 -16.49 10.33
CA ILE A 85 -23.76 -16.64 11.42
C ILE A 85 -23.04 -16.22 12.71
N THR A 86 -23.65 -15.30 13.44
CA THR A 86 -23.22 -14.87 14.77
C THR A 86 -24.32 -15.23 15.75
N GLY A 87 -23.97 -15.98 16.81
CA GLY A 87 -24.89 -16.36 17.88
C GLY A 87 -24.47 -15.73 19.20
N GLU A 88 -25.44 -15.48 20.07
CA GLU A 88 -25.24 -15.02 21.45
C GLU A 88 -25.32 -16.21 22.41
N PHE A 89 -24.36 -16.32 23.33
CA PHE A 89 -24.20 -17.48 24.20
C PHE A 89 -24.15 -17.11 25.69
N ALA A 90 -24.52 -18.08 26.54
CA ALA A 90 -24.55 -17.98 27.99
C ALA A 90 -23.64 -19.05 28.65
N PRO A 91 -23.18 -18.85 29.91
CA PRO A 91 -23.46 -17.71 30.80
C PRO A 91 -22.62 -16.46 30.45
N GLY A 92 -23.19 -15.29 30.70
CA GLY A 92 -22.47 -14.01 30.60
C GLY A 92 -22.61 -13.23 29.29
N SER A 93 -23.55 -13.60 28.41
CA SER A 93 -23.86 -12.91 27.13
C SER A 93 -22.61 -12.53 26.33
N PHE A 94 -22.17 -13.44 25.46
CA PHE A 94 -21.07 -13.18 24.54
C PHE A 94 -21.42 -13.67 23.13
N ASP A 95 -20.92 -12.95 22.13
CA ASP A 95 -21.10 -13.30 20.74
C ASP A 95 -20.03 -14.30 20.29
N ALA A 96 -20.44 -15.32 19.53
CA ALA A 96 -19.53 -16.19 18.81
C ALA A 96 -19.99 -16.40 17.37
N LYS A 97 -19.01 -16.43 16.46
CA LYS A 97 -19.22 -16.59 15.02
C LYS A 97 -19.00 -18.05 14.60
N LEU A 98 -19.84 -18.55 13.71
CA LEU A 98 -19.64 -19.87 13.09
C LEU A 98 -18.38 -19.87 12.21
N THR A 99 -17.43 -20.76 12.51
CA THR A 99 -16.15 -20.86 11.78
C THR A 99 -16.04 -22.11 10.91
N SER A 100 -16.73 -23.20 11.26
CA SER A 100 -16.76 -24.45 10.49
C SER A 100 -18.08 -25.21 10.66
N LEU A 101 -18.50 -25.91 9.61
CA LEU A 101 -19.64 -26.82 9.61
C LEU A 101 -19.19 -28.18 9.07
N ASP A 102 -19.51 -29.27 9.78
CA ASP A 102 -19.14 -30.65 9.40
C ASP A 102 -17.64 -30.83 9.09
N GLY A 103 -16.78 -30.12 9.83
CA GLY A 103 -15.32 -30.15 9.64
C GLY A 103 -14.81 -29.30 8.47
N VAL A 104 -15.68 -28.60 7.74
CA VAL A 104 -15.32 -27.71 6.63
C VAL A 104 -15.39 -26.25 7.10
N ARG A 105 -14.32 -25.49 6.86
CA ARG A 105 -14.25 -24.07 7.24
C ARG A 105 -15.21 -23.22 6.41
N ILE A 106 -15.93 -22.29 7.05
CA ILE A 106 -16.81 -21.35 6.33
C ILE A 106 -15.95 -20.28 5.63
N ALA A 107 -16.31 -19.94 4.39
CA ALA A 107 -15.63 -18.90 3.62
C ALA A 107 -15.76 -17.52 4.30
N SER A 108 -14.65 -16.81 4.41
CA SER A 108 -14.58 -15.42 4.88
C SER A 108 -13.99 -14.50 3.81
N GLY A 109 -13.90 -13.19 4.05
CA GLY A 109 -13.36 -12.25 3.06
C GLY A 109 -11.94 -12.58 2.56
N ASP A 110 -11.12 -13.24 3.38
CA ASP A 110 -9.78 -13.76 3.02
C ASP A 110 -9.81 -14.94 2.05
N SER A 111 -10.97 -15.59 1.88
CA SER A 111 -11.15 -16.80 1.08
C SER A 111 -11.39 -16.48 -0.40
N PHE A 112 -11.57 -15.19 -0.75
CA PHE A 112 -11.79 -14.74 -2.12
C PHE A 112 -10.53 -14.13 -2.73
N ASP A 113 -10.34 -14.33 -4.03
CA ASP A 113 -9.37 -13.61 -4.83
C ASP A 113 -9.90 -12.23 -5.25
N GLN A 114 -9.06 -11.44 -5.92
CA GLN A 114 -9.42 -10.09 -6.38
C GLN A 114 -10.52 -10.08 -7.45
N ARG A 115 -10.84 -11.24 -8.04
CA ARG A 115 -11.90 -11.41 -9.05
C ARG A 115 -13.19 -11.94 -8.43
N GLY A 116 -13.26 -12.07 -7.11
CA GLY A 116 -14.41 -12.61 -6.39
C GLY A 116 -14.54 -14.13 -6.49
N GLY A 117 -13.52 -14.82 -7.03
CA GLY A 117 -13.46 -16.28 -7.04
C GLY A 117 -12.97 -16.82 -5.71
N LEU A 118 -13.46 -17.99 -5.29
CA LEU A 118 -12.91 -18.68 -4.13
C LEU A 118 -11.47 -19.14 -4.40
N LYS A 119 -10.58 -18.88 -3.46
CA LYS A 119 -9.26 -19.50 -3.41
C LYS A 119 -9.46 -21.00 -3.27
N LYS A 120 -8.59 -21.81 -3.89
CA LYS A 120 -8.73 -23.28 -4.04
C LYS A 120 -8.78 -24.10 -2.73
N ASP A 121 -8.80 -23.46 -1.57
CA ASP A 121 -8.90 -24.12 -0.28
C ASP A 121 -10.32 -24.66 -0.07
N ALA A 122 -10.45 -25.79 0.63
CA ALA A 122 -11.73 -26.45 0.91
C ALA A 122 -12.57 -25.64 1.93
N VAL A 123 -13.10 -24.50 1.48
CA VAL A 123 -14.01 -23.65 2.25
C VAL A 123 -15.44 -23.80 1.75
N MET A 124 -16.38 -23.77 2.68
CA MET A 124 -17.81 -23.80 2.40
C MET A 124 -18.33 -22.38 2.23
N LEU A 125 -18.85 -22.07 1.06
CA LEU A 125 -19.61 -20.84 0.84
C LEU A 125 -21.01 -21.01 1.41
N LEU A 126 -21.39 -20.14 2.34
CA LEU A 126 -22.77 -20.03 2.80
C LEU A 126 -23.48 -18.96 1.98
N ASP A 127 -24.65 -19.32 1.45
CA ASP A 127 -25.62 -18.39 0.92
C ASP A 127 -26.66 -18.02 1.99
N GLU A 128 -27.52 -17.06 1.67
CA GLU A 128 -28.54 -16.54 2.58
C GLU A 128 -29.49 -17.64 3.07
N ALA A 129 -29.95 -18.49 2.14
CA ALA A 129 -30.92 -19.54 2.44
C ALA A 129 -30.35 -20.54 3.45
N ARG A 130 -29.12 -21.01 3.22
CA ARG A 130 -28.45 -21.96 4.10
C ARG A 130 -28.07 -21.33 5.43
N ALA A 131 -27.60 -20.08 5.44
CA ALA A 131 -27.31 -19.36 6.69
C ALA A 131 -28.56 -19.18 7.55
N THR A 132 -29.70 -18.84 6.92
CA THR A 132 -30.98 -18.68 7.62
C THR A 132 -31.49 -20.00 8.17
N THR A 133 -31.38 -21.11 7.43
CA THR A 133 -31.77 -22.44 7.92
C THR A 133 -30.92 -22.91 9.10
N LEU A 134 -29.62 -22.60 9.11
CA LEU A 134 -28.70 -22.97 10.18
C LEU A 134 -28.83 -22.10 11.44
N ALA A 135 -29.46 -20.92 11.32
CA ALA A 135 -29.68 -19.99 12.42
C ALA A 135 -31.01 -20.21 13.16
N GLN A 136 -31.88 -21.10 12.65
CA GLN A 136 -33.13 -21.53 13.29
C GLN A 136 -32.90 -22.71 14.22
#